data_AF-A0A1M7JS55-F1
#
_entry.id   AF-A0A1M7JS55-F1
#
_cell.length_a   1.000
_cell.length_b   1.000
_cell.length_c   1.000
_cell.angle_alpha   90.00
_cell.angle_beta   90.00
_cell.angle_gamma   90.00
#
_symmetry.space_group_name_H-M   'P 1'
#
loop_
_entity.id
_entity.type
_entity.pdbx_description
1 polymer ?
#
loop_
_entity_poly.entity_id
_entity_poly.type
_entity_poly.pdbx_seq_one_letter_code
_entity_poly.pdbx_strand_id
1 'polypeptide(L)'
;MWPPVFIEEVDAVLDAYQHEVGRQSPSDDGAIWNAVERAVRALNAVDLEHARIETGEREELAEYFGAVLTAAGVDLGTLTARRGLHPLELTDPWRDW
;
A
#
# COMPACT_ATOMS: atom_id res chain seq x y z
N MET A 1 22.29 -2.61 -7.23
CA MET A 1 21.39 -3.23 -8.23
C MET A 1 20.50 -4.18 -7.46
N TRP A 2 19.18 -4.07 -7.62
CA TRP A 2 18.21 -4.88 -6.89
C TRP A 2 18.21 -6.34 -7.39
N PRO A 3 18.03 -7.34 -6.50
CA PRO A 3 17.84 -8.72 -6.92
C PRO A 3 16.58 -8.84 -7.81
N PRO A 4 16.63 -9.56 -8.95
CA PRO A 4 15.46 -9.73 -9.82
C PRO A 4 14.25 -10.32 -9.09
N VAL A 5 14.48 -11.32 -8.23
CA VAL A 5 13.43 -11.95 -7.41
C VAL A 5 12.73 -10.94 -6.49
N PHE A 6 13.50 -10.07 -5.83
CA PHE A 6 12.94 -9.02 -4.97
C PHE A 6 12.04 -8.06 -5.78
N ILE A 7 12.49 -7.65 -6.96
CA ILE A 7 11.68 -6.79 -7.85
C ILE A 7 10.40 -7.50 -8.25
N GLU A 8 10.49 -8.76 -8.72
CA GLU A 8 9.32 -9.54 -9.16
C GLU A 8 8.28 -9.72 -8.03
N GLU A 9 8.73 -9.91 -6.79
CA GLU A 9 7.84 -10.06 -5.64
C GLU A 9 7.18 -8.74 -5.23
N VAL A 10 7.93 -7.64 -5.22
CA VAL A 10 7.35 -6.30 -4.99
C VAL A 10 6.34 -5.96 -6.07
N ASP A 11 6.70 -6.13 -7.35
CA ASP A 11 5.82 -5.88 -8.50
C ASP A 11 4.53 -6.70 -8.39
N ALA A 12 4.63 -7.98 -8.04
CA ALA A 12 3.46 -8.83 -7.85
C ALA A 12 2.51 -8.32 -6.75
N VAL A 13 3.04 -7.80 -5.64
CA VAL A 13 2.22 -7.21 -4.58
C VAL A 13 1.55 -5.91 -5.05
N LEU A 14 2.29 -5.04 -5.73
CA LEU A 14 1.77 -3.76 -6.21
C LEU A 14 0.71 -3.94 -7.31
N ASP A 15 0.90 -4.91 -8.21
CA ASP A 15 -0.05 -5.27 -9.26
C ASP A 15 -1.34 -5.84 -8.65
N ALA A 16 -1.21 -6.75 -7.68
CA ALA A 16 -2.37 -7.30 -6.98
C ALA A 16 -3.19 -6.21 -6.28
N TYR A 17 -2.51 -5.28 -5.62
CA TYR A 17 -3.14 -4.13 -4.98
C TYR A 17 -3.88 -3.23 -5.98
N GLN A 18 -3.24 -2.84 -7.08
CA GLN A 18 -3.88 -2.03 -8.13
C GLN A 18 -5.13 -2.71 -8.70
N HIS A 19 -5.02 -4.00 -9.04
CA HIS A 19 -6.13 -4.77 -9.56
C HIS A 19 -7.27 -4.89 -8.54
N GLU A 20 -6.94 -5.07 -7.26
CA GLU A 20 -7.94 -5.15 -6.21
C GLU A 20 -8.69 -3.83 -6.05
N VAL A 21 -7.98 -2.71 -5.92
CA VAL A 21 -8.57 -1.37 -5.79
C VAL A 21 -9.44 -1.03 -7.00
N GLY A 22 -8.98 -1.34 -8.23
CA GLY A 22 -9.72 -1.06 -9.45
C GLY A 22 -11.05 -1.82 -9.59
N ARG A 23 -11.29 -2.84 -8.76
CA ARG A 23 -12.54 -3.61 -8.73
C ARG A 23 -13.51 -3.15 -7.64
N GLN A 24 -13.06 -2.33 -6.70
CA GLN A 24 -13.88 -1.84 -5.60
C GLN A 24 -14.65 -0.58 -6.01
N SER A 25 -15.77 -0.32 -5.32
CA SER A 25 -16.36 1.01 -5.35
C SER A 25 -15.46 1.97 -4.56
N PRO A 26 -15.18 3.19 -5.04
CA PRO A 26 -14.41 4.18 -4.28
C PRO A 26 -15.06 4.58 -2.95
N SER A 27 -16.37 4.31 -2.80
CA SER A 27 -17.13 4.54 -1.58
C SER A 27 -17.11 3.37 -0.59
N ASP A 28 -16.54 2.22 -0.96
CA ASP A 28 -16.42 1.06 -0.07
C ASP A 28 -15.14 1.16 0.76
N ASP A 29 -15.18 2.03 1.77
CA ASP A 29 -14.08 2.25 2.71
C ASP A 29 -13.54 0.98 3.35
N GLY A 30 -14.39 -0.01 3.59
CA GLY A 30 -13.98 -1.25 4.25
C GLY A 30 -13.14 -2.10 3.30
N ALA A 31 -13.61 -2.27 2.07
CA ALA A 31 -12.88 -3.01 1.06
C ALA A 31 -11.56 -2.33 0.70
N ILE A 32 -11.57 -1.00 0.49
CA ILE A 32 -10.36 -0.22 0.19
C ILE A 32 -9.33 -0.32 1.32
N TRP A 33 -9.75 -0.14 2.57
CA TRP A 33 -8.84 -0.24 3.71
C TRP A 33 -8.20 -1.61 3.84
N ASN A 34 -8.99 -2.67 3.63
CA ASN A 34 -8.49 -4.04 3.66
C ASN A 34 -7.52 -4.34 2.50
N ALA A 35 -7.69 -3.68 1.34
CA ALA A 35 -6.76 -3.80 0.21
C ALA A 35 -5.39 -3.21 0.56
N VAL A 36 -5.37 -2.03 1.20
CA VAL A 36 -4.13 -1.41 1.69
C VAL A 36 -3.47 -2.30 2.74
N GLU A 37 -4.23 -2.78 3.73
CA GLU A 37 -3.71 -3.68 4.76
C GLU A 37 -3.00 -4.89 4.17
N ARG A 38 -3.67 -5.59 3.25
CA ARG A 38 -3.13 -6.81 2.63
C ARG A 38 -1.82 -6.53 1.91
N ALA A 39 -1.76 -5.45 1.16
CA ALA A 39 -0.60 -5.12 0.36
C ALA A 39 0.59 -4.67 1.22
N VAL A 40 0.37 -3.84 2.26
CA VAL A 40 1.41 -3.49 3.22
C VAL A 40 1.92 -4.74 3.95
N ARG A 41 1.04 -5.64 4.41
CA ARG A 41 1.49 -6.89 5.05
C ARG A 41 2.25 -7.81 4.10
N ALA A 42 1.87 -7.86 2.82
CA ALA A 42 2.55 -8.69 1.83
C ALA A 42 3.96 -8.18 1.55
N LEU A 43 4.14 -6.87 1.40
CA LEU A 43 5.46 -6.28 1.29
C LEU A 43 6.29 -6.49 2.60
N ASN A 44 5.69 -6.62 3.80
CA ASN A 44 6.40 -6.90 5.08
C ASN A 44 7.02 -8.29 5.02
N ALA A 45 6.31 -9.23 4.39
CA ALA A 45 6.84 -10.56 4.16
C ALA A 45 8.01 -10.53 3.15
N VAL A 46 7.91 -9.74 2.07
CA VAL A 46 9.01 -9.57 1.11
C VAL A 46 10.23 -8.94 1.80
N ASP A 47 10.05 -7.87 2.56
CA ASP A 47 11.18 -7.24 3.25
C ASP A 47 11.79 -8.13 4.33
N LEU A 48 10.98 -8.93 5.04
CA LEU A 48 11.52 -9.88 6.01
C LEU A 48 12.48 -10.90 5.38
N GLU A 49 12.25 -11.28 4.11
CA GLU A 49 13.12 -12.20 3.37
C GLU A 49 14.37 -11.51 2.82
N HIS A 50 14.22 -10.29 2.30
CA HIS A 50 15.30 -9.63 1.54
C HIS A 50 16.07 -8.56 2.33
N ALA A 51 15.44 -7.94 3.33
CA ALA A 51 15.92 -6.80 4.14
C ALA A 51 16.44 -5.64 3.26
N ARG A 52 15.56 -5.10 2.42
CA ARG A 52 15.89 -4.22 1.29
C ARG A 52 15.06 -2.94 1.21
N ILE A 53 13.93 -2.84 1.90
CA ILE A 53 13.08 -1.66 1.92
C ILE A 53 13.60 -0.70 3.01
N GLU A 54 14.47 0.23 2.63
CA GLU A 54 14.99 1.26 3.52
C GLU A 54 14.03 2.47 3.57
N THR A 55 14.27 3.40 4.50
CA THR A 55 13.36 4.54 4.77
C THR A 55 12.87 5.27 3.52
N GLY A 56 13.74 5.48 2.51
CA GLY A 56 13.36 6.14 1.27
C GLY A 56 12.33 5.34 0.48
N GLU A 57 12.59 4.04 0.26
CA GLU A 57 11.65 3.14 -0.41
C GLU A 57 10.33 3.03 0.36
N ARG A 58 10.35 3.11 1.71
CA ARG A 58 9.12 3.11 2.53
C ARG A 58 8.25 4.33 2.26
N GLU A 59 8.86 5.49 2.13
CA GLU A 59 8.17 6.74 1.82
C GLU A 59 7.61 6.71 0.40
N GLU A 60 8.41 6.27 -0.58
CA GLU A 60 7.97 6.11 -1.97
C GLU A 60 6.81 5.11 -2.10
N LEU A 61 6.87 3.97 -1.39
CA LEU A 61 5.78 2.99 -1.38
C LEU A 61 4.52 3.59 -0.74
N ALA A 62 4.63 4.29 0.40
CA ALA A 62 3.47 4.92 1.04
C ALA A 62 2.80 5.97 0.13
N GLU A 63 3.60 6.77 -0.57
CA GLU A 63 3.10 7.71 -1.58
C GLU A 63 2.41 6.99 -2.73
N TYR A 64 2.99 5.89 -3.21
CA TYR A 64 2.39 5.06 -4.26
C TYR A 64 1.02 4.49 -3.84
N PHE A 65 0.88 3.99 -2.61
CA PHE A 65 -0.40 3.52 -2.07
C PHE A 65 -1.48 4.60 -2.17
N GLY A 66 -1.17 5.81 -1.74
CA GLY A 66 -2.07 6.96 -1.83
C GLY A 66 -2.39 7.37 -3.28
N ALA A 67 -1.38 7.34 -4.15
CA ALA A 67 -1.55 7.69 -5.56
C ALA A 67 -2.52 6.73 -6.29
N VAL A 68 -2.42 5.42 -6.03
CA VAL A 68 -3.34 4.41 -6.60
C VAL A 68 -4.79 4.66 -6.14
N LEU A 69 -5.00 4.92 -4.84
CA LEU A 69 -6.35 5.20 -4.32
C LEU A 69 -6.93 6.49 -4.91
N THR A 70 -6.11 7.54 -4.99
CA THR A 70 -6.52 8.82 -5.59
C THR A 70 -6.86 8.64 -7.06
N ALA A 71 -6.07 7.88 -7.81
CA ALA A 71 -6.34 7.55 -9.21
C ALA A 71 -7.62 6.73 -9.39
N ALA A 72 -7.97 5.89 -8.42
CA ALA A 72 -9.24 5.16 -8.36
C ALA A 72 -10.43 6.03 -7.91
N GLY A 73 -10.23 7.31 -7.60
CA GLY A 73 -11.27 8.24 -7.17
C GLY A 73 -11.65 8.13 -5.69
N VAL A 74 -10.82 7.48 -4.88
CA VAL A 74 -11.00 7.42 -3.42
C VAL A 74 -10.59 8.75 -2.81
N ASP A 75 -11.45 9.31 -1.95
CA ASP A 75 -11.10 10.44 -1.10
C ASP A 75 -10.27 9.94 0.09
N LEU A 76 -8.94 10.03 -0.05
CA LEU A 76 -7.99 9.66 0.99
C LEU A 76 -8.23 10.38 2.31
N GLY A 77 -8.55 11.68 2.26
CA GLY A 77 -8.81 12.49 3.44
C GLY A 77 -9.98 11.93 4.24
N THR A 78 -11.09 11.65 3.56
CA THR A 78 -12.26 11.03 4.19
C THR A 78 -11.96 9.61 4.70
N LEU A 79 -11.25 8.80 3.91
CA LEU A 79 -10.90 7.41 4.26
C LEU A 79 -10.08 7.34 5.56
N THR A 80 -9.03 8.15 5.67
CA THR A 80 -8.14 8.16 6.85
C THR A 80 -8.74 8.90 8.04
N ALA A 81 -9.47 10.00 7.81
CA ALA A 81 -10.12 10.75 8.89
C ALA A 81 -11.13 9.90 9.67
N ARG A 82 -11.88 9.01 9.00
CA ARG A 82 -12.79 8.04 9.65
C ARG A 82 -12.09 7.09 10.63
N ARG A 83 -10.76 7.00 10.55
CA ARG A 83 -9.90 6.14 11.38
C ARG A 83 -8.97 6.95 12.29
N GLY A 84 -9.13 8.28 12.32
CA GLY A 84 -8.30 9.16 13.13
C GLY A 84 -6.86 9.33 12.61
N LEU A 85 -6.64 9.12 11.31
CA LEU A 85 -5.34 9.18 10.66
C LEU A 85 -5.25 10.33 9.66
N HIS A 86 -4.06 10.89 9.51
CA HIS A 86 -3.70 11.78 8.41
C HIS A 86 -3.52 10.96 7.12
N PRO A 87 -3.78 11.52 5.92
CA PRO A 87 -3.55 10.82 4.65
C PRO A 87 -2.14 10.25 4.46
N LEU A 88 -1.13 10.94 5.03
CA LEU A 88 0.26 10.48 5.00
C LEU A 88 0.53 9.28 5.94
N GLU A 89 -0.37 9.00 6.87
CA GLU A 89 -0.28 7.87 7.80
C GLU A 89 -1.06 6.64 7.29
N LEU A 90 -1.50 6.63 6.03
CA LEU A 90 -2.34 5.58 5.42
C LEU A 90 -1.80 4.17 5.67
N THR A 91 -0.49 3.97 5.54
CA THR A 91 0.17 2.66 5.67
C THR A 91 0.68 2.38 7.08
N ASP A 92 0.74 3.39 7.95
CA ASP A 92 1.36 3.33 9.26
C ASP A 92 0.81 2.23 10.18
N PRO A 93 -0.50 1.91 10.17
CA PRO A 93 -1.04 0.88 11.04
C PRO A 93 -0.46 -0.52 10.87
N TRP A 94 0.22 -0.80 9.75
CA TRP A 94 0.71 -2.14 9.41
C TRP A 94 2.16 -2.18 8.96
N ARG A 95 2.83 -1.03 8.85
CA ARG A 95 4.19 -0.96 8.32
C ARG A 95 5.17 -1.45 9.40
N ASP A 96 5.68 -2.66 9.22
CA ASP A 96 6.59 -3.33 10.17
C ASP A 96 8.04 -3.37 9.66
N TRP A 97 8.26 -3.24 8.34
CA TRP A 97 9.60 -3.16 7.77
C TRP A 97 10.30 -1.90 8.25
#